data_AF-A0A0R2HAW6-F1
#
_entry.id   AF-A0A0R2HAW6-F1
#
_cell.length_a   1.000
_cell.length_b   1.000
_cell.length_c   1.000
_cell.angle_alpha   90.00
_cell.angle_beta   90.00
_cell.angle_gamma   90.00
#
_symmetry.space_group_name_H-M   'P 1'
#
loop_
_entity.id
_entity.type
_entity.pdbx_description
1 polymer ?
#
loop_
_entity_poly.entity_id
_entity_poly.type
_entity_poly.pdbx_seq_one_letter_code
_entity_poly.pdbx_strand_id
1 'polypeptide(L)'
;MADPQTIDKTWMIATGAPRGAFAIMDEIGLPSLHTILSNGRTDDVPDGFDAGLDKIQQMVDEGYKGQENGKGFYNYPNPAYESKDFLK
;
A
#
# COMPACT_ATOMS: atom_id res chain seq x y z
N MET A 1 1.43 1.94 -15.89
CA MET A 1 1.50 2.02 -14.42
C MET A 1 1.74 0.61 -13.91
N ALA A 2 2.72 0.39 -13.03
CA ALA A 2 2.91 -0.90 -12.38
C ALA A 2 1.87 -1.07 -11.27
N ASP A 3 1.34 -2.27 -11.10
CA ASP A 3 0.39 -2.56 -10.03
C ASP A 3 1.12 -2.72 -8.67
N PRO A 4 0.40 -2.60 -7.54
CA PRO A 4 0.98 -2.72 -6.20
C PRO A 4 1.79 -3.99 -5.96
N GLN A 5 1.36 -5.12 -6.53
CA GLN A 5 2.03 -6.42 -6.35
C GLN A 5 3.38 -6.44 -7.06
N THR A 6 3.47 -5.88 -8.26
CA THR A 6 4.72 -5.76 -9.00
C THR A 6 5.74 -4.89 -8.26
N ILE A 7 5.30 -3.77 -7.68
CA ILE A 7 6.17 -2.87 -6.90
C ILE A 7 6.65 -3.57 -5.63
N ASP A 8 5.74 -4.21 -4.89
CA ASP A 8 6.09 -4.94 -3.67
C ASP A 8 7.02 -6.12 -3.94
N LYS A 9 6.78 -6.88 -5.00
CA LYS A 9 7.68 -7.96 -5.43
C LYS A 9 9.08 -7.43 -5.70
N THR A 10 9.19 -6.35 -6.46
CA THR A 10 10.49 -5.71 -6.77
C THR A 10 11.18 -5.26 -5.48
N TRP A 11 10.45 -4.62 -4.57
CA TRP A 11 10.96 -4.20 -3.27
C TRP A 11 11.48 -5.37 -2.43
N MET A 12 10.68 -6.44 -2.31
CA MET A 12 11.02 -7.63 -1.52
C MET A 12 12.25 -8.34 -2.10
N ILE A 13 12.35 -8.47 -3.42
CA ILE A 13 13.53 -9.05 -4.10
C ILE A 13 14.77 -8.18 -3.88
N ALA A 14 14.65 -6.86 -4.06
CA ALA A 14 15.79 -5.95 -4.00
C ALA A 14 16.33 -5.75 -2.58
N THR A 15 15.46 -5.75 -1.57
CA THR A 15 15.81 -5.42 -0.17
C THR A 15 15.91 -6.64 0.74
N GLY A 16 15.32 -7.77 0.36
CA GLY A 16 15.12 -8.92 1.26
C GLY A 16 14.06 -8.68 2.34
N ALA A 17 13.28 -7.60 2.25
CA ALA A 17 12.22 -7.32 3.21
C ALA A 17 11.12 -8.41 3.17
N PRO A 18 10.55 -8.78 4.32
CA PRO A 18 9.50 -9.81 4.39
C PRO A 18 8.17 -9.35 3.79
N ARG A 19 7.97 -8.04 3.61
CA ARG A 19 6.76 -7.42 3.05
C ARG A 19 7.15 -6.21 2.20
N GLY A 20 6.35 -5.91 1.19
CA GLY A 20 6.52 -4.72 0.35
C GLY A 20 5.86 -3.47 0.94
N ALA A 21 6.07 -2.33 0.27
CA ALA A 21 5.57 -1.04 0.72
C ALA A 21 4.03 -1.01 0.81
N PHE A 22 3.32 -1.56 -0.18
CA PHE A 22 1.85 -1.57 -0.18
C PHE A 22 1.29 -2.54 0.86
N ALA A 23 1.95 -3.68 1.09
CA ALA A 23 1.60 -4.58 2.19
C ALA A 23 1.73 -3.88 3.57
N ILE A 24 2.77 -3.06 3.76
CA ILE A 24 2.96 -2.27 4.98
C ILE A 24 1.89 -1.17 5.10
N MET A 25 1.50 -0.54 3.99
CA MET A 25 0.41 0.45 3.97
C MET A 25 -0.92 -0.16 4.43
N ASP A 26 -1.22 -1.39 4.01
CA ASP A 26 -2.41 -2.13 4.47
C ASP A 26 -2.34 -2.51 5.94
N GLU A 27 -1.14 -2.79 6.47
CA GLU A 27 -0.89 -3.07 7.90
C GLU A 27 -1.11 -1.83 8.77
N ILE A 28 -0.69 -0.64 8.30
CA ILE A 28 -0.95 0.66 8.98
C ILE A 28 -2.44 1.02 8.95
N GLY A 29 -3.13 0.63 7.88
CA GLY A 29 -4.51 1.03 7.60
C GLY A 29 -4.58 2.31 6.78
N LEU A 30 -5.34 2.27 5.69
CA LEU A 30 -5.42 3.36 4.70
C LEU A 30 -5.99 4.69 5.25
N PRO A 31 -6.97 4.71 6.17
CA PRO A 31 -7.42 5.96 6.80
C PRO A 31 -6.33 6.63 7.65
N SER A 32 -5.59 5.82 8.41
CA SER A 32 -4.47 6.28 9.24
C SER A 32 -3.34 6.80 8.35
N LEU A 33 -3.00 6.05 7.30
CA LEU A 33 -1.99 6.42 6.33
C LEU A 33 -2.31 7.76 5.65
N HIS A 34 -3.56 7.94 5.19
CA HIS A 34 -4.01 9.20 4.59
C HIS A 34 -3.82 10.38 5.54
N THR A 35 -4.18 10.21 6.81
CA THR A 35 -4.04 11.25 7.84
C THR A 35 -2.57 11.59 8.09
N ILE A 36 -1.69 10.58 8.20
CA ILE A 36 -0.25 10.76 8.43
C ILE A 36 0.38 11.51 7.24
N LEU A 37 0.10 11.06 6.02
CA LEU A 37 0.66 11.65 4.81
C LEU A 37 0.14 13.07 4.56
N SER A 38 -1.16 13.32 4.78
CA SER A 38 -1.75 14.66 4.67
C SER A 38 -1.13 15.64 5.66
N ASN A 39 -0.93 15.22 6.91
CA ASN A 39 -0.32 16.07 7.94
C ASN A 39 1.18 16.28 7.73
N GLY A 40 1.87 15.32 7.12
CA GLY A 40 3.29 15.39 6.81
C GLY A 40 3.61 16.05 5.48
N ARG A 41 2.60 16.48 4.71
CA ARG A 41 2.76 17.11 3.40
C ARG A 41 3.52 18.44 3.53
N THR A 42 4.60 18.58 2.76
CA THR A 42 5.37 19.84 2.62
C THR A 42 5.23 20.38 1.19
N ASP A 43 5.86 21.53 0.91
CA ASP A 43 5.90 22.09 -0.45
C ASP A 43 6.85 21.32 -1.40
N ASP A 44 7.72 20.46 -0.86
CA ASP A 44 8.73 19.68 -1.61
C ASP A 44 8.35 18.20 -1.76
N VAL A 45 7.04 17.92 -1.87
CA VAL A 45 6.58 16.55 -2.12
C VAL A 45 6.88 16.12 -3.55
N PRO A 46 7.24 14.85 -3.79
CA PRO A 46 7.48 14.34 -5.13
C PRO A 46 6.27 14.48 -6.05
N ASP A 47 6.53 14.54 -7.35
CA ASP A 47 5.49 14.48 -8.37
C ASP A 47 4.56 13.27 -8.16
N GLY A 48 3.25 13.53 -8.15
CA GLY A 48 2.22 12.50 -7.96
C GLY A 48 1.88 12.18 -6.50
N PHE A 49 2.48 12.86 -5.51
CA PHE A 49 2.12 12.69 -4.10
C PHE A 49 0.63 12.95 -3.85
N ASP A 50 0.10 14.06 -4.34
CA ASP A 50 -1.32 14.41 -4.16
C ASP A 50 -2.25 13.40 -4.86
N ALA A 51 -1.88 12.93 -6.05
CA ALA A 51 -2.61 11.87 -6.74
C ALA A 51 -2.59 10.54 -5.96
N GLY A 52 -1.49 10.25 -5.25
CA GLY A 52 -1.40 9.12 -4.33
C GLY A 52 -2.32 9.27 -3.13
N LEU A 53 -2.38 10.45 -2.52
CA LEU A 53 -3.31 10.76 -1.43
C LEU A 53 -4.77 10.62 -1.87
N ASP A 54 -5.13 11.19 -3.03
CA ASP A 54 -6.46 11.08 -3.62
C ASP A 54 -6.84 9.61 -3.85
N LYS A 55 -5.88 8.80 -4.31
CA LYS A 55 -6.10 7.36 -4.51
C LYS A 55 -6.38 6.64 -3.20
N ILE A 56 -5.63 6.95 -2.14
CA ILE A 56 -5.84 6.38 -0.81
C ILE A 56 -7.22 6.78 -0.28
N GLN A 57 -7.60 8.06 -0.41
CA GLN A 57 -8.92 8.54 0.00
C GLN A 57 -10.05 7.81 -0.74
N GLN A 58 -9.94 7.67 -2.07
CA GLN A 58 -10.90 6.91 -2.87
C GLN A 58 -11.04 5.47 -2.37
N MET A 59 -9.92 4.79 -2.08
CA MET A 59 -9.95 3.41 -1.56
C MET A 59 -10.66 3.32 -0.21
N VAL A 60 -10.42 4.30 0.68
CA VAL A 60 -11.10 4.38 1.98
C VAL A 60 -12.62 4.56 1.81
N ASP A 61 -13.04 5.42 0.88
CA ASP A 61 -14.46 5.66 0.57
C ASP A 61 -15.14 4.42 -0.03
N GLU A 62 -14.40 3.62 -0.80
CA GLU A 62 -14.83 2.32 -1.32
C GLU A 62 -14.85 1.20 -0.24
N GLY A 63 -14.43 1.51 0.99
CA GLY A 63 -14.39 0.58 2.11
C GLY A 63 -13.12 -0.28 2.18
N TYR A 64 -12.12 -0.02 1.35
CA TYR A 64 -10.81 -0.66 1.42
C TYR A 64 -9.98 0.10 2.44
N LYS A 65 -9.83 -0.48 3.63
CA LYS A 65 -9.21 0.19 4.79
C LYS A 65 -7.90 -0.44 5.22
N GLY A 66 -7.51 -1.56 4.62
CA GLY A 66 -6.30 -2.31 4.94
C GLY A 66 -6.61 -3.69 5.53
N GLN A 67 -5.60 -4.27 6.16
CA GLN A 67 -5.60 -5.64 6.63
C GLN A 67 -6.71 -5.94 7.65
N GLU A 68 -6.94 -5.04 8.60
CA GLU A 68 -7.96 -5.21 9.65
C GLU A 68 -9.39 -5.33 9.10
N ASN A 69 -9.65 -4.76 7.92
CA ASN A 69 -10.96 -4.77 7.27
C ASN A 69 -11.09 -5.83 6.17
N GLY A 70 -10.08 -6.70 6.00
CA GLY A 70 -10.09 -7.76 5.01
C GLY A 70 -9.68 -7.33 3.61
N LYS A 71 -9.51 -6.03 3.35
CA LYS A 71 -9.14 -5.51 2.03
C LYS A 71 -8.51 -4.11 2.09
N GLY A 72 -7.43 -3.96 1.34
CA GLY A 72 -6.74 -2.70 1.04
C GLY A 72 -6.18 -2.75 -0.39
N PHE A 73 -4.87 -2.61 -0.54
CA PHE A 73 -4.14 -2.97 -1.77
C PHE A 73 -4.14 -4.48 -2.02
N TYR A 74 -4.22 -5.29 -0.95
CA TYR A 74 -4.36 -6.74 -1.00
C TYR A 74 -5.70 -7.21 -0.43
N ASN A 75 -6.04 -8.48 -0.69
CA ASN A 75 -7.16 -9.17 -0.05
C ASN A 75 -6.65 -10.03 1.10
N TYR A 76 -7.35 -10.02 2.23
CA TYR A 76 -6.99 -10.74 3.46
C TYR A 76 -8.10 -11.75 3.82
N PRO A 77 -7.78 -12.86 4.54
CA PRO A 77 -6.53 -13.17 5.25
C PRO A 77 -5.40 -13.81 4.43
N ASN A 78 -5.54 -13.97 3.10
CA ASN A 78 -4.55 -14.63 2.24
C ASN A 78 -4.00 -13.68 1.17
N PRO A 79 -3.17 -12.69 1.53
CA PRO A 79 -2.63 -11.75 0.57
C PRO A 79 -1.66 -12.42 -0.41
N ALA A 80 -1.61 -11.92 -1.64
CA ALA A 80 -0.82 -12.52 -2.71
C ALA A 80 0.68 -12.63 -2.38
N TYR A 81 1.21 -11.69 -1.57
CA TYR A 81 2.62 -11.67 -1.17
C TYR A 81 3.07 -12.82 -0.26
N GLU A 82 2.13 -13.52 0.37
CA GLU A 82 2.42 -14.72 1.18
C GLU A 82 2.50 -16.00 0.35
N SER A 83 2.11 -15.94 -0.93
CA SER A 83 2.23 -17.09 -1.83
C SER A 83 3.70 -17.47 -2.04
N LYS A 84 3.98 -18.78 -2.03
CA LYS A 84 5.30 -19.33 -2.36
C LYS A 84 5.77 -18.95 -3.77
N ASP A 85 4.84 -18.61 -4.65
CA ASP A 85 5.11 -18.24 -6.03
C ASP A 85 5.22 -16.72 -6.23
N PHE A 86 4.97 -15.92 -5.19
CA PHE A 86 4.98 -14.46 -5.32
C PHE A 86 6.34 -13.92 -5.77
N LEU A 87 7.42 -14.44 -5.18
CA LEU A 87 8.80 -14.02 -5.47
C LEU A 87 9.47 -14.83 -6.58
N LYS A 88 8.81 -15.84 -7.15
CA LYS A 88 9.37 -16.68 -8.21
C LYS A 88 9.41 -15.99 -9.57
#